data_AF-A0A7V5G544-F1
#
_entry.id   AF-A0A7V5G544-F1
#
_cell.length_a   1.000
_cell.length_b   1.000
_cell.length_c   1.000
_cell.angle_alpha   90.00
_cell.angle_beta   90.00
_cell.angle_gamma   90.00
#
_symmetry.space_group_name_H-M   'P 1'
#
loop_
_entity.id
_entity.type
_entity.pdbx_description
1 polymer ?
#
loop_
_entity_poly.entity_id
_entity_poly.type
_entity_poly.pdbx_seq_one_letter_code
_entity_poly.pdbx_strand_id
1 'polypeptide(L)'
;MQELIHDPYLNAVKRNLEDKKYKELQFKKKSQVDNFLKKKFEITDYITLPEGIANILFFISFLVIPYIVGISFVFIVIARASLDIFSELNSNEYFIYWAIGYEVIASFLLFLIIKSAITYKRV
;
A
#
# COMPACT_ATOMS: atom_id res chain seq x y z
N MET A 1 26.97 40.86 39.20
CA MET A 1 27.10 39.47 38.71
C MET A 1 26.46 39.41 37.31
N GLN A 2 27.06 40.09 36.32
CA GLN A 2 26.43 40.35 35.00
C GLN A 2 27.35 40.09 33.79
N GLU A 3 28.51 39.44 33.98
CA GLU A 3 29.51 39.25 32.91
C GLU A 3 29.45 37.89 32.19
N LEU A 4 28.48 37.02 32.50
CA LEU A 4 28.38 35.71 31.83
C LEU A 4 27.60 35.74 30.50
N ILE A 5 27.29 36.93 29.98
CA ILE A 5 26.30 37.13 28.91
C ILE A 5 26.93 37.04 27.50
N HIS A 6 28.25 37.14 27.36
CA HIS A 6 28.88 37.21 26.03
C HIS A 6 30.20 36.42 25.92
N ASP A 7 30.18 35.13 26.22
CA ASP A 7 31.32 34.26 25.90
C ASP A 7 31.16 33.69 24.46
N PRO A 8 32.02 34.11 23.50
CA PRO A 8 31.95 33.66 22.12
C PRO A 8 32.19 32.15 21.96
N TYR A 9 32.93 31.51 22.87
CA TYR A 9 33.19 30.07 22.84
C TYR A 9 31.95 29.27 23.21
N LEU A 10 31.18 29.76 24.17
CA LEU A 10 29.94 29.13 24.64
C LEU A 10 28.86 29.15 23.54
N ASN A 11 28.79 30.24 22.76
CA ASN A 11 27.93 30.33 21.59
C ASN A 11 28.36 29.39 20.46
N ALA A 12 29.66 29.24 20.22
CA ALA A 12 30.17 28.29 19.22
C ALA A 12 29.81 26.85 19.59
N VAL A 13 29.90 26.48 20.87
CA VAL A 13 29.49 25.15 21.35
C VAL A 13 27.98 24.94 21.20
N LYS A 14 27.16 25.92 21.63
CA LYS A 14 25.69 25.85 21.45
C LYS A 14 25.29 25.66 20.00
N ARG A 15 25.87 26.43 19.07
CA ARG A 15 25.59 26.32 17.64
C ARG A 15 25.93 24.93 17.08
N ASN A 16 27.08 24.37 17.48
CA ASN A 16 27.46 23.01 17.08
C ASN A 16 26.52 21.92 17.65
N LEU A 17 26.03 22.10 18.88
CA LEU A 17 25.05 21.18 19.48
C LEU A 17 23.69 21.26 18.77
N GLU A 18 23.25 22.47 18.42
CA GLU A 18 22.03 22.68 17.63
C GLU A 18 22.18 22.07 16.23
N ASP A 19 23.28 22.35 15.52
CA ASP A 19 23.57 21.80 14.19
C ASP A 19 23.62 20.27 14.19
N LYS A 20 24.21 19.65 15.23
CA LYS A 20 24.17 18.19 15.43
C LYS A 20 22.74 17.69 15.58
N LYS A 21 21.95 18.34 16.44
CA LYS A 21 20.55 17.96 16.69
C LYS A 21 19.69 18.09 15.42
N TYR A 22 19.89 19.15 14.63
CA TYR A 22 19.21 19.31 13.34
C TYR A 22 19.61 18.21 12.34
N LYS A 23 20.90 17.86 12.25
CA LYS A 23 21.36 16.75 11.39
C LYS A 23 20.80 15.40 11.83
N GLU A 24 20.74 15.12 13.12
CA GLU A 24 20.15 13.89 13.66
C GLU A 24 18.65 13.79 13.36
N LEU A 25 17.90 14.88 13.49
CA LEU A 25 16.48 14.94 13.14
C LEU A 25 16.25 14.71 11.64
N GLN A 26 17.10 15.28 10.77
CA GLN A 26 17.02 15.03 9.33
C GLN A 26 17.38 13.58 8.97
N PHE A 27 18.38 13.00 9.64
CA PHE A 27 18.79 11.62 9.42
C PHE A 27 17.70 10.63 9.88
N LYS A 28 17.08 10.87 11.05
CA LYS A 28 15.93 10.08 11.52
C LYS A 28 14.75 10.15 10.55
N LYS A 29 14.39 11.37 10.10
CA LYS A 29 13.30 11.59 9.14
C LYS A 29 13.56 10.87 7.81
N LYS A 30 14.80 10.90 7.31
CA LYS A 30 15.21 10.16 6.10
C LYS A 30 15.14 8.65 6.30
N SER A 31 15.62 8.13 7.43
CA SER A 31 15.57 6.70 7.75
C SER A 31 14.13 6.18 7.89
N GLN A 32 13.22 7.01 8.41
CA GLN A 32 11.80 6.67 8.52
C GLN A 32 11.15 6.54 7.13
N VAL A 33 11.46 7.42 6.18
CA VAL A 33 10.96 7.29 4.80
C VAL A 33 11.48 6.01 4.14
N ASP A 34 12.76 5.69 4.32
CA ASP A 34 13.37 4.49 3.74
C ASP A 34 12.83 3.18 4.34
N ASN A 35 12.35 3.20 5.59
CA ASN A 35 11.82 2.00 6.25
C ASN A 35 10.42 1.59 5.75
N PHE A 36 9.64 2.50 5.16
CA PHE A 36 8.29 2.17 4.64
C PHE A 36 8.35 1.16 3.48
N LEU A 37 9.29 1.34 2.54
CA LEU A 37 9.44 0.48 1.37
C LEU A 37 10.29 -0.79 1.64
N LYS A 38 11.00 -0.84 2.77
CA LYS A 38 11.90 -1.95 3.13
C LYS A 38 11.25 -3.05 3.97
N LYS A 39 9.93 -2.96 4.23
CA LYS A 39 9.23 -3.97 5.01
C LYS A 39 9.18 -5.29 4.23
N LYS A 40 9.98 -6.27 4.67
CA LYS A 40 9.94 -7.63 4.13
C LYS A 40 8.59 -8.27 4.47
N PHE A 41 7.96 -8.86 3.47
CA PHE A 41 6.72 -9.62 3.61
C PHE A 41 7.01 -11.06 3.24
N GLU A 42 6.99 -11.95 4.22
CA GLU A 42 7.18 -13.38 4.02
C GLU A 42 5.81 -14.06 4.05
N ILE A 43 5.37 -14.57 2.89
CA ILE A 43 4.03 -15.17 2.70
C ILE A 43 3.92 -16.49 3.49
N THR A 44 5.06 -17.15 3.71
CA THR A 44 5.24 -18.38 4.49
C THR A 44 4.83 -18.25 5.95
N ASP A 45 4.88 -17.05 6.53
CA ASP A 45 4.49 -16.82 7.94
C ASP A 45 2.98 -16.92 8.17
N TYR A 46 2.18 -16.78 7.11
CA TYR A 46 0.71 -16.68 7.22
C TYR A 46 -0.03 -17.90 6.69
N ILE A 47 0.60 -18.78 5.91
CA ILE A 47 -0.08 -19.89 5.28
C ILE A 47 0.73 -21.18 5.37
N THR A 48 0.21 -22.15 6.14
CA THR A 48 0.78 -23.49 6.31
C THR A 48 0.44 -24.37 5.09
N LEU A 49 1.00 -24.05 3.92
CA LEU A 49 0.80 -24.81 2.69
C LEU A 49 2.04 -25.66 2.36
N PRO A 50 1.86 -26.87 1.80
CA PRO A 50 2.96 -27.64 1.21
C PRO A 50 3.66 -26.83 0.11
N GLU A 51 5.00 -26.75 0.16
CA GLU A 51 5.84 -25.85 -0.66
C GLU A 51 5.58 -25.94 -2.17
N GLY A 52 5.15 -27.10 -2.68
CA GLY A 52 4.86 -27.31 -4.11
C GLY A 52 3.47 -26.83 -4.57
N ILE A 53 2.48 -26.75 -3.66
CA ILE A 53 1.08 -26.48 -4.01
C ILE A 53 0.77 -24.98 -3.92
N ALA A 54 1.49 -24.25 -3.05
CA ALA A 54 1.27 -22.83 -2.80
C ALA A 54 1.33 -22.00 -4.09
N ASN A 55 2.34 -22.24 -4.95
CA ASN A 55 2.53 -21.49 -6.19
C ASN A 55 1.40 -21.74 -7.20
N ILE A 56 0.94 -22.99 -7.33
CA ILE A 56 -0.17 -23.34 -8.21
C ILE A 56 -1.46 -22.69 -7.73
N LEU A 57 -1.77 -22.79 -6.43
CA LEU A 57 -2.96 -22.18 -5.86
C LEU A 57 -2.93 -20.65 -6.00
N PHE A 58 -1.78 -20.03 -5.83
CA PHE A 58 -1.61 -18.59 -6.03
C PHE A 58 -1.88 -18.21 -7.49
N PHE A 59 -1.34 -18.97 -8.45
CA PHE A 59 -1.57 -18.72 -9.87
C PHE A 59 -3.05 -18.86 -10.25
N ILE A 60 -3.71 -19.93 -9.79
CA ILE A 60 -5.15 -20.14 -10.02
C ILE A 60 -5.96 -19.01 -9.38
N SER A 61 -5.63 -18.63 -8.15
CA SER A 61 -6.30 -17.54 -7.44
C SER A 61 -6.16 -16.22 -8.18
N PHE A 62 -4.96 -15.92 -8.71
CA PHE A 62 -4.69 -14.71 -9.49
C PHE A 62 -5.54 -14.64 -10.77
N LEU A 63 -5.95 -15.78 -11.33
CA LEU A 63 -6.73 -15.85 -12.55
C LEU A 63 -8.25 -15.86 -12.27
N VAL A 64 -8.67 -16.57 -11.23
CA VAL A 64 -10.08 -16.78 -10.87
C VAL A 64 -10.68 -15.61 -10.08
N ILE A 65 -9.93 -15.02 -9.14
CA ILE A 65 -10.44 -13.92 -8.30
C ILE A 65 -10.92 -12.73 -9.15
N PRO A 66 -10.13 -12.20 -10.11
CA PRO A 66 -10.57 -11.09 -10.95
C PRO A 66 -11.82 -11.44 -11.75
N TYR A 67 -11.94 -12.67 -12.24
CA TYR A 67 -13.13 -13.10 -12.97
C TYR A 67 -14.40 -13.00 -12.11
N ILE A 68 -14.35 -13.53 -10.89
CA ILE A 68 -15.49 -13.48 -9.95
C ILE A 68 -15.83 -12.04 -9.58
N VAL A 69 -14.82 -11.21 -9.29
CA VAL A 69 -15.01 -9.80 -8.96
C VAL A 69 -15.63 -9.04 -10.14
N GLY A 70 -15.13 -9.27 -11.34
CA GLY A 70 -15.59 -8.64 -12.57
C GLY A 70 -17.05 -8.97 -12.88
N ILE A 71 -17.43 -10.25 -12.85
CA ILE A 71 -18.82 -10.68 -13.02
C ILE A 71 -19.72 -10.09 -11.94
N SER A 72 -19.29 -10.14 -10.68
CA SER A 72 -20.07 -9.57 -9.57
C SER A 72 -20.27 -8.07 -9.73
N PHE A 73 -19.24 -7.36 -10.18
CA PHE A 73 -19.30 -5.93 -10.43
C PHE A 73 -20.25 -5.60 -11.59
N VAL A 74 -20.14 -6.31 -12.72
CA VAL A 74 -21.05 -6.15 -13.86
C VAL A 74 -22.49 -6.45 -13.46
N PHE A 75 -22.72 -7.53 -12.72
CA PHE A 75 -24.04 -7.92 -12.23
C PHE A 75 -24.67 -6.85 -11.33
N ILE A 76 -23.92 -6.33 -10.36
CA ILE A 76 -24.44 -5.37 -9.38
C ILE A 76 -24.55 -3.96 -9.98
N VAL A 77 -23.52 -3.51 -10.69
CA VAL A 77 -23.39 -2.11 -11.14
C VAL A 77 -24.04 -1.87 -12.48
N ILE A 78 -23.84 -2.77 -13.45
CA ILE A 78 -24.36 -2.61 -14.82
C ILE A 78 -25.77 -3.19 -14.91
N ALA A 79 -25.94 -4.46 -14.54
CA ALA A 79 -27.23 -5.14 -14.64
C ALA A 79 -28.19 -4.82 -13.47
N ARG A 80 -27.76 -4.02 -12.48
CA ARG A 80 -28.56 -3.62 -11.31
C ARG A 80 -29.18 -4.79 -10.55
N ALA A 81 -28.44 -5.91 -10.46
CA ALA A 81 -28.89 -7.17 -9.88
C ALA A 81 -30.13 -7.81 -10.53
N SER A 82 -30.46 -7.44 -11.77
CA SER A 82 -31.47 -8.12 -12.58
C SER A 82 -30.84 -9.25 -13.39
N LEU A 83 -31.33 -10.47 -13.21
CA LEU A 83 -30.90 -11.63 -13.99
C LEU A 83 -31.29 -11.50 -15.45
N ASP A 84 -32.44 -10.88 -15.75
CA ASP A 84 -32.92 -10.69 -17.12
C ASP A 84 -31.94 -9.82 -17.90
N ILE A 85 -31.58 -8.66 -17.35
CA ILE A 85 -30.63 -7.72 -17.96
C ILE A 85 -29.23 -8.34 -18.04
N PHE A 86 -28.83 -9.10 -17.02
CA PHE A 86 -27.53 -9.76 -17.02
C PHE A 86 -27.45 -10.86 -18.09
N SER A 87 -28.54 -11.57 -18.36
CA SER A 87 -28.59 -12.60 -19.40
C SER A 87 -28.62 -12.04 -20.82
N GLU A 88 -29.11 -10.81 -20.99
CA GLU A 88 -29.07 -10.08 -22.26
C GLU A 88 -27.67 -9.54 -22.59
N LEU A 89 -26.80 -9.36 -21.59
CA LEU A 89 -25.41 -8.99 -21.82
C LEU A 89 -24.69 -10.11 -22.58
N ASN A 90 -23.97 -9.71 -23.63
CA ASN A 90 -23.35 -10.64 -24.56
C ASN A 90 -22.37 -11.58 -23.83
N SER A 91 -22.73 -12.86 -23.76
CA SER A 91 -21.94 -13.90 -23.10
C SER A 91 -20.51 -14.00 -23.65
N ASN A 92 -20.26 -13.60 -24.90
CA ASN A 92 -18.92 -13.65 -25.50
C ASN A 92 -17.92 -12.62 -24.96
N GLU A 93 -18.35 -11.72 -24.06
CA GLU A 93 -17.52 -10.66 -23.48
C GLU A 93 -16.79 -11.09 -22.20
N TYR A 94 -16.55 -12.39 -21.99
CA TYR A 94 -15.86 -12.93 -20.81
C TYR A 94 -14.53 -12.24 -20.50
N PHE A 95 -13.76 -11.87 -21.53
CA PHE A 95 -12.50 -11.15 -21.37
C PHE A 95 -12.69 -9.74 -20.81
N ILE A 96 -13.78 -9.06 -21.19
CA ILE A 96 -14.13 -7.72 -20.69
C ILE A 96 -14.47 -7.81 -19.21
N TYR A 97 -15.29 -8.79 -18.81
CA TYR A 97 -15.62 -8.99 -17.39
C TYR A 97 -14.37 -9.28 -16.57
N TRP A 98 -13.47 -10.12 -17.10
CA TRP A 98 -12.18 -10.41 -16.46
C TRP A 98 -11.29 -9.17 -16.30
N ALA A 99 -11.18 -8.34 -17.35
CA ALA A 99 -10.41 -7.09 -17.32
C ALA A 99 -10.99 -6.08 -16.31
N ILE A 100 -12.32 -5.90 -16.29
CA ILE A 100 -13.02 -5.07 -15.30
C ILE A 100 -12.71 -5.54 -13.88
N GLY A 101 -12.66 -6.86 -13.67
CA GLY A 101 -12.26 -7.45 -12.40
C GLY A 101 -10.90 -6.96 -11.89
N TYR A 102 -9.89 -6.92 -12.76
CA TYR A 102 -8.58 -6.38 -12.39
C TYR A 102 -8.62 -4.89 -12.07
N GLU A 103 -9.36 -4.09 -12.83
CA GLU A 103 -9.49 -2.66 -12.57
C GLU A 103 -10.10 -2.38 -11.19
N VAL A 104 -11.14 -3.13 -10.81
CA VAL A 104 -11.77 -3.02 -9.48
C VAL A 104 -10.77 -3.38 -8.38
N ILE A 105 -10.04 -4.48 -8.53
CA ILE A 105 -9.03 -4.91 -7.56
C ILE A 105 -7.89 -3.89 -7.47
N ALA A 106 -7.39 -3.40 -8.61
CA ALA A 106 -6.32 -2.43 -8.68
C ALA A 106 -6.72 -1.10 -8.03
N SER A 107 -7.94 -0.61 -8.29
CA SER A 107 -8.48 0.60 -7.67
C SER A 107 -8.58 0.46 -6.16
N PHE A 108 -9.07 -0.69 -5.67
CA PHE A 108 -9.12 -0.98 -4.24
C PHE A 108 -7.73 -1.05 -3.60
N LEU A 109 -6.77 -1.68 -4.29
CA LEU A 109 -5.38 -1.82 -3.82
C LEU A 109 -4.68 -0.46 -3.80
N LEU A 110 -4.88 0.37 -4.82
CA LEU A 110 -4.39 1.75 -4.86
C LEU A 110 -4.96 2.56 -3.69
N PHE A 111 -6.26 2.43 -3.44
CA PHE A 111 -6.92 3.09 -2.30
C PHE A 111 -6.30 2.66 -0.96
N LEU A 112 -6.02 1.37 -0.77
CA LEU A 112 -5.34 0.87 0.43
C LEU A 112 -3.90 1.39 0.55
N ILE A 113 -3.14 1.46 -0.54
CA ILE A 113 -1.79 2.02 -0.55
C ILE A 113 -1.84 3.50 -0.13
N ILE A 114 -2.73 4.28 -0.72
CA ILE A 114 -2.90 5.70 -0.39
C ILE A 114 -3.28 5.87 1.08
N LYS A 115 -4.25 5.08 1.57
CA LYS A 115 -4.64 5.08 2.98
C LYS A 115 -3.45 4.77 3.89
N SER A 116 -2.67 3.73 3.57
CA SER A 116 -1.49 3.34 4.33
C SER A 116 -0.42 4.43 4.35
N ALA A 117 -0.15 5.06 3.19
CA ALA A 117 0.79 6.18 3.07
C ALA A 117 0.38 7.39 3.92
N ILE A 118 -0.92 7.72 3.97
CA ILE A 118 -1.44 8.80 4.80
C ILE A 118 -1.32 8.44 6.30
N THR A 119 -1.65 7.20 6.68
CA THR A 119 -1.53 6.74 8.08
C THR A 119 -0.08 6.72 8.56
N TYR A 120 0.88 6.31 7.71
CA TYR A 120 2.29 6.27 8.06
C TYR A 120 2.85 7.64 8.45
N LYS A 121 2.40 8.72 7.80
CA LYS A 121 2.84 10.09 8.13
C LYS A 121 2.36 10.57 9.50
N ARG A 122 1.33 9.94 10.08
CA ARG A 122 0.72 10.34 11.36
C ARG A 122 1.39 9.67 12.58
N VAL A 123 2.21 8.65 12.37
CA VAL A 123 3.00 7.95 13.41
C VAL A 123 4.45 8.43 13.37
#